data_AF-A0A2S6Q5X7-F1
#
_entry.id   AF-A0A2S6Q5X7-F1
#
_cell.length_a   1.000
_cell.length_b   1.000
_cell.length_c   1.000
_cell.angle_alpha   90.00
_cell.angle_beta   90.00
_cell.angle_gamma   90.00
#
_symmetry.space_group_name_H-M   'P 1'
#
loop_
_entity.id
_entity.type
_entity.pdbx_description
1 polymer ?
#
loop_
_entity_poly.entity_id
_entity_poly.type
_entity_poly.pdbx_seq_one_letter_code
_entity_poly.pdbx_strand_id
1 'polypeptide(L)'
;SLEAWKEDFTNTGKTRSIGWAICYMDPETGDLNNHFVQLHEEGNIPSFHPIVVMDVWEHAYMVDHKAGGRPAYIESVMSNINWEKVEQRFSDATAKMASSRA
;
A
#
# COMPACT_ATOMS: atom_id res chain seq x y z
N SER A 1 -15.72 -3.70 2.13
CA SER A 1 -15.59 -3.70 3.61
C SER A 1 -14.11 -3.68 3.98
N LEU A 2 -13.75 -3.39 5.23
CA LEU A 2 -12.35 -3.42 5.68
C LEU A 2 -11.69 -4.77 5.43
N GLU A 3 -12.39 -5.87 5.72
CA GLU A 3 -11.86 -7.22 5.54
C GLU A 3 -11.60 -7.54 4.06
N ALA A 4 -12.50 -7.13 3.16
CA ALA A 4 -12.28 -7.28 1.72
C ALA A 4 -11.04 -6.50 1.24
N TRP A 5 -10.83 -5.28 1.76
CA TRP A 5 -9.64 -4.50 1.43
C TRP A 5 -8.36 -5.15 1.98
N LYS A 6 -8.38 -5.66 3.22
CA LYS A 6 -7.22 -6.37 3.80
C LYS A 6 -6.84 -7.58 2.98
N GLU A 7 -7.83 -8.36 2.54
CA GLU A 7 -7.64 -9.53 1.68
C GLU A 7 -7.00 -9.12 0.34
N ASP A 8 -7.57 -8.13 -0.34
CA ASP A 8 -7.09 -7.65 -1.63
C ASP A 8 -5.68 -7.04 -1.54
N PHE A 9 -5.40 -6.23 -0.52
CA PHE A 9 -4.09 -5.63 -0.29
C PHE A 9 -3.03 -6.69 0.07
N THR A 10 -3.40 -7.68 0.89
CA THR A 10 -2.56 -8.84 1.19
C THR A 10 -2.24 -9.64 -0.07
N ASN A 11 -3.24 -9.88 -0.94
CA ASN A 11 -3.05 -10.58 -2.20
C ASN A 11 -2.15 -9.80 -3.16
N THR A 12 -2.29 -8.47 -3.20
CA THR A 12 -1.38 -7.58 -3.94
C THR A 12 0.08 -7.78 -3.50
N GLY A 13 0.34 -7.83 -2.19
CA GLY A 13 1.68 -8.10 -1.64
C GLY A 13 2.21 -9.51 -1.90
N LYS A 14 1.32 -10.49 -2.12
CA LYS A 14 1.68 -11.87 -2.46
C LYS A 14 2.05 -12.08 -3.94
N THR A 15 2.03 -11.03 -4.76
CA THR A 15 2.48 -11.08 -6.16
C THR A 15 3.89 -11.69 -6.25
N ARG A 16 4.12 -12.56 -7.24
CA ARG A 16 5.35 -13.38 -7.36
C ARG A 16 6.63 -12.58 -7.68
N SER A 17 6.56 -11.25 -7.80
CA SER A 17 7.67 -10.36 -8.11
C SER A 17 8.24 -9.70 -6.84
N ILE A 18 9.19 -8.78 -7.02
CA ILE A 18 9.72 -7.87 -5.99
C ILE A 18 9.21 -6.47 -6.27
N GLY A 19 9.02 -5.68 -5.22
CA GLY A 19 8.40 -4.36 -5.35
C GLY A 19 7.58 -4.00 -4.12
N TRP A 20 6.47 -3.32 -4.37
CA TRP A 20 5.65 -2.69 -3.36
C TRP A 20 4.17 -2.99 -3.61
N ALA A 21 3.42 -3.28 -2.56
CA ALA A 21 1.97 -3.19 -2.59
C ALA A 21 1.56 -1.81 -2.07
N ILE A 22 0.81 -1.05 -2.85
CA ILE A 22 0.43 0.32 -2.51
C ILE A 22 -1.08 0.50 -2.64
N CYS A 23 -1.71 0.93 -1.55
CA CYS A 23 -3.08 1.44 -1.55
C CYS A 23 -3.02 2.94 -1.84
N TYR A 24 -3.56 3.33 -2.98
CA TYR A 24 -3.63 4.69 -3.45
C TYR A 24 -5.03 5.29 -3.25
N MET A 25 -5.10 6.62 -3.10
CA MET A 25 -6.32 7.39 -3.29
C MET A 25 -6.26 8.11 -4.64
N ASP A 26 -7.29 7.91 -5.46
CA ASP A 26 -7.52 8.65 -6.70
C ASP A 26 -7.84 10.13 -6.35
N PRO A 27 -7.06 11.11 -6.84
CA PRO A 27 -7.29 12.53 -6.56
C PRO A 27 -8.53 13.10 -7.26
N GLU A 28 -9.06 12.42 -8.26
CA GLU A 28 -10.24 12.82 -9.01
C GLU A 28 -11.51 12.23 -8.41
N THR A 29 -11.54 10.95 -8.03
CA THR A 29 -12.77 10.34 -7.49
C THR A 29 -12.80 10.24 -5.97
N GLY A 30 -11.63 10.22 -5.32
CA GLY A 30 -11.47 9.90 -3.91
C GLY A 30 -11.47 8.40 -3.62
N ASP A 31 -11.54 7.55 -4.65
CA ASP A 31 -11.59 6.09 -4.48
C ASP A 31 -10.23 5.53 -4.03
N LEU A 32 -10.29 4.46 -3.24
CA LEU A 32 -9.11 3.72 -2.79
C LEU A 32 -8.88 2.49 -3.66
N ASN A 33 -7.66 2.34 -4.18
CA ASN A 33 -7.29 1.27 -5.11
C ASN A 33 -5.93 0.67 -4.73
N ASN A 34 -5.81 -0.66 -4.79
CA ASN A 34 -4.57 -1.38 -4.52
C ASN A 34 -3.81 -1.65 -5.81
N HIS A 35 -2.51 -1.36 -5.83
CA HIS A 35 -1.63 -1.55 -6.98
C HIS A 35 -0.35 -2.23 -6.54
N PHE A 36 0.12 -3.16 -7.36
CA PHE A 36 1.48 -3.68 -7.25
C PHE A 36 2.41 -2.81 -8.10
N VAL A 37 3.44 -2.24 -7.48
CA VAL A 37 4.50 -1.49 -8.15
C VAL A 37 5.76 -2.35 -8.16
N GLN A 38 6.14 -2.84 -9.32
CA GLN A 38 7.35 -3.64 -9.50
C GLN A 38 8.59 -2.75 -9.46
N LEU A 39 9.68 -3.28 -8.89
CA LEU A 39 10.90 -2.54 -8.60
C LEU A 39 10.60 -1.31 -7.71
N HIS A 40 10.76 -0.09 -8.21
CA HIS A 40 10.39 1.15 -7.53
C HIS A 40 9.41 2.02 -8.34
N GLU A 41 9.14 1.67 -9.60
CA GLU A 41 8.52 2.57 -10.57
C GLU A 41 7.52 1.89 -11.51
N GLU A 42 7.65 0.59 -11.78
CA GLU A 42 6.85 -0.09 -12.79
C GLU A 42 5.43 -0.36 -12.28
N GLY A 43 4.42 0.21 -12.94
CA GLY A 43 3.03 0.13 -12.48
C GLY A 43 2.64 1.20 -11.47
N ASN A 44 3.53 2.16 -11.18
CA ASN A 44 3.18 3.34 -10.41
C ASN A 44 2.15 4.20 -11.15
N ILE A 45 1.13 4.68 -10.43
CA ILE A 45 0.08 5.54 -11.01
C ILE A 45 0.41 7.01 -10.70
N PRO A 46 0.72 7.82 -11.71
CA PRO A 46 1.03 9.24 -11.49
C PRO A 46 -0.13 9.99 -10.81
N SER A 47 0.21 10.95 -9.96
CA SER A 47 -0.73 11.84 -9.24
C SER A 47 -1.62 11.16 -8.19
N PHE A 48 -1.69 9.83 -8.14
CA PHE A 48 -2.40 9.12 -7.09
C PHE A 48 -1.66 9.26 -5.76
N HIS A 49 -2.42 9.39 -4.67
CA HIS A 49 -1.86 9.65 -3.34
C HIS A 49 -1.62 8.34 -2.60
N PRO A 50 -0.37 7.95 -2.26
CA PRO A 50 -0.13 6.73 -1.51
C PRO A 50 -0.66 6.86 -0.07
N ILE A 51 -1.52 5.93 0.35
CA ILE A 51 -2.13 5.89 1.68
C ILE A 51 -1.46 4.83 2.55
N VAL A 52 -1.38 3.59 2.04
CA VAL A 52 -0.67 2.46 2.67
C VAL A 52 0.36 1.94 1.69
N VAL A 53 1.58 1.69 2.16
CA VAL A 53 2.70 1.19 1.36
C VAL A 53 3.33 0.02 2.10
N MET A 54 3.51 -1.11 1.41
CA MET A 54 4.17 -2.30 1.94
C MET A 54 5.28 -2.73 0.99
N ASP A 55 6.51 -2.67 1.47
CA ASP A 55 7.70 -3.18 0.78
C ASP A 55 7.71 -4.71 0.82
N VAL A 56 7.80 -5.38 -0.34
CA VAL A 56 7.92 -6.84 -0.43
C VAL A 56 9.22 -7.30 -1.12
N TRP A 57 10.22 -6.42 -1.18
CA TRP A 57 11.60 -6.81 -1.46
C TRP A 57 12.13 -7.74 -0.38
N GLU A 58 12.97 -8.70 -0.76
CA GLU A 58 13.52 -9.68 0.20
C GLU A 58 14.31 -8.99 1.33
N HIS A 59 15.00 -7.88 1.04
CA HIS A 59 15.72 -7.14 2.07
C HIS A 59 14.83 -6.54 3.18
N ALA A 60 13.53 -6.37 2.92
CA ALA A 60 12.60 -5.80 3.90
C ALA A 60 12.27 -6.79 5.02
N TYR A 61 12.44 -8.10 4.78
CA TYR A 61 12.00 -9.14 5.71
C TYR A 61 12.98 -10.29 5.92
N MET A 62 14.03 -10.45 5.11
CA MET A 62 14.90 -11.64 5.18
C MET A 62 15.61 -11.80 6.54
N VAL A 63 15.89 -10.70 7.26
CA VAL A 63 16.56 -10.77 8.56
C VAL A 63 15.70 -11.53 9.57
N ASP A 64 14.42 -11.15 9.67
CA ASP A 64 13.49 -11.65 10.68
C ASP A 64 12.70 -12.88 10.19
N HIS A 65 12.34 -12.92 8.91
CA HIS A 65 11.46 -13.95 8.34
C HIS A 65 12.17 -14.97 7.44
N LYS A 66 13.46 -14.77 7.14
CA LYS A 66 14.28 -15.65 6.28
C LYS A 66 13.76 -15.73 4.83
N ALA A 67 14.51 -16.47 4.00
CA ALA A 67 14.12 -16.73 2.61
C ALA A 67 12.77 -17.46 2.56
N GLY A 68 11.87 -17.00 1.68
CA GLY A 68 10.50 -17.52 1.58
C GLY A 68 9.54 -17.05 2.68
N GLY A 69 10.01 -16.24 3.64
CA GLY A 69 9.22 -15.74 4.78
C GLY A 69 8.20 -14.65 4.47
N ARG A 70 7.97 -14.31 3.19
CA ARG A 70 7.08 -13.23 2.77
C ARG A 70 5.66 -13.32 3.35
N PRO A 71 4.98 -14.48 3.39
CA PRO A 71 3.62 -14.55 3.94
C PRO A 71 3.55 -14.11 5.41
N ALA A 72 4.46 -14.61 6.25
CA ALA A 72 4.52 -14.24 7.67
C ALA A 72 4.89 -12.77 7.90
N TYR A 73 5.74 -12.23 7.03
CA TYR A 73 6.06 -10.80 7.03
C TYR A 73 4.83 -9.95 6.69
N ILE A 74 4.06 -10.30 5.65
CA ILE A 74 2.84 -9.57 5.29
C ILE A 74 1.84 -9.58 6.44
N GLU A 75 1.63 -10.73 7.10
CA GLU A 75 0.78 -10.83 8.29
C GLU A 75 1.25 -9.90 9.43
N SER A 76 2.57 -9.83 9.63
CA SER A 76 3.19 -8.94 10.62
C SER A 76 2.97 -7.47 10.26
N VAL A 77 3.14 -7.08 8.99
CA VAL A 77 2.86 -5.72 8.50
C VAL A 77 1.40 -5.37 8.75
N MET A 78 0.46 -6.22 8.34
CA MET A 78 -0.99 -5.97 8.48
C MET A 78 -1.41 -5.82 9.94
N SER A 79 -0.76 -6.52 10.86
CA SER A 79 -1.02 -6.43 12.30
C SER A 79 -0.42 -5.18 12.95
N ASN A 80 0.57 -4.54 12.31
CA ASN A 80 1.33 -3.41 12.84
C ASN A 80 1.17 -2.11 12.03
N ILE A 81 0.16 -2.03 11.16
CA ILE A 81 -0.15 -0.79 10.44
C ILE A 81 -0.42 0.33 11.46
N ASN A 82 0.32 1.44 11.32
CA ASN A 82 0.04 2.65 12.07
C ASN A 82 -1.17 3.37 11.44
N TRP A 83 -2.36 3.07 11.97
CA TRP A 83 -3.63 3.61 11.47
C TRP A 83 -3.76 5.13 11.63
N GLU A 84 -3.16 5.73 12.66
CA GLU A 84 -3.15 7.19 12.84
C GLU A 84 -2.42 7.88 11.66
N LYS A 85 -1.31 7.30 11.20
CA LYS A 85 -0.58 7.82 10.03
C LYS A 85 -1.32 7.58 8.72
N VAL A 86 -2.05 6.47 8.61
CA VAL A 86 -2.90 6.19 7.46
C VAL A 86 -4.04 7.23 7.37
N GLU A 87 -4.71 7.49 8.49
CA GLU A 87 -5.77 8.50 8.58
C GLU A 87 -5.25 9.91 8.28
N GLN A 88 -4.07 10.26 8.79
CA GLN A 88 -3.42 11.54 8.48
C GLN A 88 -3.18 11.70 6.97
N ARG A 89 -2.58 10.69 6.30
CA ARG A 89 -2.31 10.73 4.86
C ARG A 89 -3.59 10.84 4.04
N PHE A 90 -4.63 10.10 4.42
CA PHE A 90 -5.93 10.15 3.75
C PHE A 90 -6.58 11.52 3.88
N SER A 91 -6.52 12.11 5.08
CA SER A 91 -7.04 13.45 5.34
C SER A 91 -6.31 14.52 4.53
N ASP A 92 -4.97 14.45 4.48
CA ASP A 92 -4.14 15.36 3.68
C ASP A 92 -4.45 15.24 2.18
N ALA A 93 -4.63 14.02 1.67
CA ALA A 93 -4.99 13.77 0.28
C ALA A 93 -6.40 14.32 -0.05
N THR A 94 -7.36 14.11 0.86
CA THR A 94 -8.73 14.64 0.72
C THR A 94 -8.74 16.17 0.70
N ALA A 95 -7.96 16.82 1.57
CA ALA A 95 -7.84 18.27 1.60
C ALA A 95 -7.25 18.83 0.29
N LYS A 96 -6.24 18.16 -0.28
CA LYS A 96 -5.67 18.54 -1.59
C LYS A 96 -6.70 18.41 -2.72
N MET A 97 -7.46 17.32 -2.74
CA MET A 97 -8.55 17.11 -3.71
C MET A 97 -9.63 18.21 -3.60
N ALA A 98 -9.99 18.62 -2.39
CA ALA A 98 -10.96 19.70 -2.20
C ALA A 98 -10.40 21.05 -2.71
N SER A 99 -9.13 21.33 -2.45
CA SER A 99 -8.48 22.56 -2.89
C SER A 99 -8.27 22.65 -4.41
N SER A 100 -8.10 21.54 -5.12
CA SER A 100 -7.92 21.53 -6.58
C SER A 100 -9.22 21.73 -7.36
N ARG A 101 -10.37 21.65 -6.68
CA ARG A 101 -11.71 21.83 -7.26
C ARG A 101 -12.31 23.21 -6.96
N ALA A 102 -11.66 24.02 -6.13
CA ALA A 102 -12.05 25.39 -5.78
C ALA A 102 -11.43 26.39 -6.76
#